data_AF-A0A8B6HPN4-F1
#
_entry.id   AF-A0A8B6HPN4-F1
#
_cell.length_a   1.000
_cell.length_b   1.000
_cell.length_c   1.000
_cell.angle_alpha   90.00
_cell.angle_beta   90.00
_cell.angle_gamma   90.00
#
_symmetry.space_group_name_H-M   'P 1'
#
loop_
_entity.id
_entity.type
_entity.pdbx_description
1 polymer ?
#
loop_
_entity_poly.entity_id
_entity_poly.type
_entity_poly.pdbx_seq_one_letter_code
_entity_poly.pdbx_strand_id
1 'polypeptide(L)'
;MNIYHNGIPTWFATFSAADLRWEETLQVLLEQQKSTESLDDLDWTGKSKVLQNNPVMSAVMFDYRFNTFLKEIIIKKNIIGNVKDHFHRIEFQQRGSPHAHCLFWIKDAPLLDTHDDKTVCDFVDRYVTCELPGVTSDPELHEIVTSVQQHSKNHSKSCAKKGTKCRFNFPRPPSENTFISRTPSKTGPTVQRSSKQTHSFAKDVLLRLWNTINNVNLEHITTENLFTAAGITQEEFESASNILF
;
A
#
# COMPACT_ATOMS: atom_id res chain seq x y z
N MET A 1 26.97 18.23 -7.98
CA MET A 1 25.66 17.55 -7.80
C MET A 1 24.92 17.68 -9.12
N ASN A 2 25.01 16.68 -9.99
CA ASN A 2 24.28 16.70 -11.27
C ASN A 2 22.84 16.31 -10.96
N ILE A 3 21.92 17.26 -11.07
CA ILE A 3 20.49 16.99 -10.93
C ILE A 3 20.02 16.41 -12.26
N TYR A 4 19.97 15.08 -12.35
CA TYR A 4 19.36 14.41 -13.49
C TYR A 4 17.85 14.65 -13.45
N HIS A 5 17.32 15.30 -14.49
CA HIS A 5 15.88 15.47 -14.65
C HIS A 5 15.28 14.23 -15.31
N ASN A 6 15.04 13.18 -14.52
CA ASN A 6 14.53 11.89 -15.01
C ASN A 6 13.02 11.89 -15.32
N GLY A 7 12.34 13.03 -15.20
CA GLY A 7 10.89 13.14 -15.34
C GLY A 7 10.15 12.51 -14.15
N ILE A 8 8.86 12.21 -14.35
CA ILE A 8 7.99 11.63 -13.32
C ILE A 8 8.41 10.17 -13.07
N PRO A 9 8.61 9.75 -11.81
CA PRO A 9 8.93 8.36 -11.49
C PRO A 9 7.76 7.43 -11.85
N THR A 10 8.09 6.22 -12.30
CA THR A 10 7.10 5.18 -12.61
C THR A 10 6.43 4.66 -11.35
N TRP A 11 7.23 4.39 -10.31
CA TRP A 11 6.74 3.86 -9.04
C TRP A 11 7.11 4.77 -7.87
N PHE A 12 6.15 4.98 -6.98
CA PHE A 12 6.41 5.40 -5.60
C PHE A 12 6.14 4.21 -4.68
N ALA A 13 7.10 3.85 -3.85
CA ALA A 13 6.96 2.78 -2.88
C ALA A 13 7.41 3.24 -1.49
N THR A 14 6.74 2.73 -0.45
CA THR A 14 7.18 2.91 0.93
C THR A 14 7.42 1.54 1.56
N PHE A 15 8.62 1.32 2.07
CA PHE A 15 8.97 0.10 2.80
C PHE A 15 9.12 0.42 4.28
N SER A 16 8.45 -0.37 5.12
CA SER A 16 8.52 -0.23 6.58
C SER A 16 9.25 -1.43 7.15
N ALA A 17 10.14 -1.21 8.12
CA ALA A 17 10.78 -2.31 8.82
C ALA A 17 9.75 -3.11 9.63
N ALA A 18 9.80 -4.44 9.49
CA ALA A 18 9.15 -5.37 10.41
C ALA A 18 10.19 -5.89 11.42
N ASP A 19 10.98 -4.98 12.00
CA ASP A 19 12.17 -5.27 12.82
C ASP A 19 11.89 -6.09 14.07
N LEU A 20 10.67 -6.00 14.62
CA LEU A 20 10.21 -6.85 15.73
C LEU A 20 10.07 -8.34 15.35
N ARG A 21 10.10 -8.65 14.05
CA ARG A 21 10.10 -10.01 13.50
C ARG A 21 11.48 -10.46 13.03
N TRP A 22 12.53 -9.65 13.16
CA TRP A 22 13.90 -10.02 12.81
C TRP A 22 14.55 -10.74 13.99
N GLU A 23 14.16 -11.99 14.19
CA GLU A 23 14.61 -12.84 15.30
C GLU A 23 16.14 -12.92 15.38
N GLU A 24 16.81 -13.03 14.24
CA GLU A 24 18.26 -13.04 14.13
C GLU A 24 18.88 -11.72 14.64
N THR A 25 18.20 -10.59 14.41
CA THR A 25 18.68 -9.28 14.89
C THR A 25 18.46 -9.16 16.39
N LEU A 26 17.28 -9.54 16.89
CA LEU A 26 16.95 -9.50 18.31
C LEU A 26 17.87 -10.42 19.12
N GLN A 27 18.15 -11.62 18.62
CA GLN A 27 19.02 -12.58 19.28
C GLN A 27 20.46 -12.06 19.41
N VAL A 28 21.03 -11.52 18.33
CA VAL A 28 22.37 -10.90 18.38
C VAL A 28 22.42 -9.74 19.39
N LEU A 29 21.36 -8.93 19.48
CA LEU A 29 21.30 -7.83 20.45
C LEU A 29 21.25 -8.33 21.90
N LEU A 30 20.48 -9.38 22.19
CA LEU A 30 20.43 -10.00 23.52
C LEU A 30 21.79 -10.58 23.91
N GLU A 31 22.46 -11.27 22.99
CA GLU A 31 23.79 -11.84 23.20
C GLU A 31 24.85 -10.77 23.47
N GLN A 32 24.84 -9.67 22.70
CA GLN A 32 25.73 -8.52 22.92
C GLN A 32 25.55 -7.89 24.30
N GLN A 33 24.32 -7.90 24.82
CA GLN A 33 23.99 -7.41 26.16
C GLN A 33 24.27 -8.44 27.26
N LYS A 34 24.70 -9.66 26.91
CA LYS A 34 24.83 -10.80 27.84
C LYS A 34 23.54 -11.06 28.61
N SER A 35 22.39 -10.85 27.96
CA SER A 35 21.10 -11.13 28.58
C SER A 35 20.96 -12.63 28.82
N THR A 36 20.30 -13.00 29.92
CA THR A 36 19.90 -14.39 30.20
C THR A 36 18.50 -14.69 29.68
N GLU A 37 17.78 -13.68 29.19
CA GLU A 37 16.43 -13.85 28.62
C GLU A 37 16.52 -14.55 27.26
N SER A 38 15.66 -15.56 27.04
CA SER A 38 15.49 -16.16 25.72
C SER A 38 14.60 -15.27 24.85
N LEU A 39 14.86 -15.25 23.54
CA LEU A 39 13.99 -14.55 22.58
C LEU A 39 12.56 -15.10 22.59
N ASP A 40 12.41 -16.40 22.82
CA ASP A 40 11.12 -17.10 22.85
C ASP A 40 10.25 -16.66 24.05
N ASP A 41 10.88 -16.17 25.11
CA ASP A 41 10.18 -15.69 26.31
C ASP A 41 9.72 -14.22 26.16
N LEU A 42 10.21 -13.51 25.13
CA LEU A 42 9.90 -12.10 24.93
C LEU A 42 8.60 -11.90 24.15
N ASP A 43 7.65 -11.23 24.79
CA ASP A 43 6.48 -10.68 24.11
C ASP A 43 6.83 -9.48 23.21
N TRP A 44 5.84 -8.93 22.50
CA TRP A 44 6.02 -7.74 21.64
C TRP A 44 6.61 -6.54 22.39
N THR A 45 6.30 -6.38 23.67
CA THR A 45 6.81 -5.28 24.50
C THR A 45 8.29 -5.48 24.80
N GLY A 46 8.67 -6.70 25.17
CA GLY A 46 10.06 -7.11 25.38
C GLY A 46 10.91 -6.89 24.14
N LYS A 47 10.48 -7.42 22.99
CA LYS A 47 11.17 -7.23 21.71
C LYS A 47 11.33 -5.75 21.35
N SER A 48 10.31 -4.94 21.58
CA SER A 48 10.36 -3.48 21.36
C SER A 48 11.36 -2.78 22.26
N LYS A 49 11.45 -3.18 23.54
CA LYS A 49 12.42 -2.63 24.48
C LYS A 49 13.86 -2.97 24.08
N VAL A 50 14.11 -4.18 23.58
CA VAL A 50 15.43 -4.56 23.05
C VAL A 50 15.84 -3.63 21.91
N LEU A 51 14.98 -3.38 20.91
CA LEU A 51 15.31 -2.51 19.78
C LEU A 51 15.51 -1.04 20.21
N GLN A 52 14.64 -0.54 21.10
CA GLN A 52 14.71 0.84 21.61
C GLN A 52 16.00 1.11 22.40
N ASN A 53 16.49 0.11 23.13
CA ASN A 53 17.74 0.21 23.88
C ASN A 53 18.99 0.09 22.98
N ASN A 54 18.83 -0.36 21.73
CA ASN A 54 19.94 -0.56 20.78
C ASN A 54 19.72 0.22 19.46
N PRO A 55 19.46 1.53 19.48
CA PRO A 55 18.98 2.27 18.32
C PRO A 55 20.00 2.31 17.17
N VAL A 56 21.29 2.37 17.47
CA VAL A 56 22.37 2.39 16.46
C VAL A 56 22.41 1.07 15.70
N MET A 57 22.41 -0.05 16.41
CA MET A 57 22.45 -1.38 15.79
C MET A 57 21.17 -1.67 15.01
N SER A 58 20.01 -1.29 15.55
CA SER A 58 18.72 -1.39 14.84
C SER A 58 18.75 -0.62 13.51
N ALA A 59 19.29 0.61 13.51
CA ALA A 59 19.42 1.41 12.29
C ALA A 59 20.42 0.80 11.29
N VAL A 60 21.58 0.32 11.74
CA VAL A 60 22.58 -0.35 10.88
C VAL A 60 22.00 -1.61 10.25
N MET A 61 21.27 -2.42 11.01
CA MET A 61 20.65 -3.65 10.50
C MET A 61 19.54 -3.34 9.50
N PHE A 62 18.74 -2.30 9.74
CA PHE A 62 17.77 -1.83 8.75
C PHE A 62 18.45 -1.38 7.47
N ASP A 63 19.48 -0.53 7.56
CA ASP A 63 20.19 0.01 6.40
C ASP A 63 20.80 -1.13 5.56
N TYR A 64 21.44 -2.10 6.21
CA TYR A 64 21.98 -3.28 5.54
C TYR A 64 20.90 -4.09 4.82
N ARG A 65 19.80 -4.42 5.50
CA ARG A 65 18.68 -5.18 4.91
C ARG A 65 18.05 -4.43 3.75
N PHE A 66 17.76 -3.14 3.93
CA PHE A 66 17.12 -2.34 2.91
C PHE A 66 18.00 -2.21 1.67
N ASN A 67 19.29 -1.89 1.83
CA ASN A 67 20.21 -1.80 0.69
C ASN A 67 20.39 -3.15 -0.02
N THR A 68 20.43 -4.26 0.74
CA THR A 68 20.48 -5.61 0.16
C THR A 68 19.21 -5.93 -0.63
N PHE A 69 18.04 -5.66 -0.06
CA PHE A 69 16.74 -5.83 -0.72
C PHE A 69 16.65 -4.97 -2.00
N LEU A 70 16.99 -3.70 -1.91
CA LEU A 70 16.97 -2.77 -3.03
C LEU A 70 17.90 -3.24 -4.16
N LYS A 71 19.15 -3.59 -3.84
CA LYS A 71 20.15 -3.99 -4.84
C LYS A 71 19.86 -5.37 -5.44
N GLU A 72 19.71 -6.38 -4.59
CA GLU A 72 19.67 -7.78 -5.03
C GLU A 72 18.28 -8.24 -5.45
N ILE A 73 17.21 -7.63 -4.92
CA ILE A 73 15.83 -8.01 -5.25
C ILE A 73 15.23 -7.00 -6.23
N ILE A 74 15.13 -5.72 -5.86
CA ILE A 74 14.43 -4.74 -6.70
C ILE A 74 15.17 -4.47 -8.02
N ILE A 75 16.45 -4.09 -7.94
CA ILE A 75 17.24 -3.67 -9.10
C ILE A 75 17.72 -4.89 -9.90
N LYS A 76 18.39 -5.85 -9.27
CA LYS A 76 19.03 -6.96 -9.99
C LYS A 76 18.04 -7.96 -10.57
N LYS A 77 16.96 -8.30 -9.84
CA LYS A 77 15.94 -9.24 -10.34
C LYS A 77 14.85 -8.57 -11.17
N ASN A 78 14.82 -7.23 -11.26
CA ASN A 78 13.85 -6.46 -12.05
C ASN A 78 12.38 -6.82 -11.72
N ILE A 79 12.06 -7.07 -10.44
CA ILE A 79 10.73 -7.54 -10.03
C ILE A 79 9.62 -6.50 -10.20
N ILE A 80 9.98 -5.23 -10.42
CA ILE A 80 9.06 -4.12 -10.72
C ILE A 80 9.32 -3.51 -12.12
N GLY A 81 10.01 -4.27 -12.98
CA GLY A 81 10.53 -3.82 -14.26
C GLY A 81 12.02 -3.45 -14.20
N ASN A 82 12.59 -3.11 -15.36
CA ASN A 82 14.01 -2.75 -15.46
C ASN A 82 14.27 -1.36 -14.87
N VAL A 83 14.88 -1.30 -13.69
CA VAL A 83 15.14 -0.04 -12.98
C VAL A 83 16.27 0.72 -13.69
N LYS A 84 15.92 1.83 -14.35
CA LYS A 84 16.88 2.75 -14.98
C LYS A 84 17.55 3.64 -13.96
N ASP A 85 16.75 4.17 -13.02
CA ASP A 85 17.23 5.01 -11.93
C ASP A 85 16.30 4.88 -10.72
N HIS A 86 16.80 5.23 -9.54
CA HIS A 86 16.01 5.25 -8.32
C HIS A 86 16.51 6.31 -7.34
N PHE A 87 15.60 6.81 -6.51
CA PHE A 87 15.91 7.68 -5.39
C PHE A 87 15.21 7.14 -4.16
N HIS A 88 15.88 7.16 -3.01
CA HIS A 88 15.21 6.83 -1.76
C HIS A 88 15.65 7.76 -0.64
N ARG A 89 14.75 7.93 0.33
CA ARG A 89 15.01 8.66 1.57
C ARG A 89 14.55 7.82 2.74
N ILE A 90 15.39 7.73 3.76
CA ILE A 90 15.03 7.11 5.03
C ILE A 90 14.44 8.16 5.97
N GLU A 91 13.29 7.85 6.55
CA GLU A 91 12.60 8.66 7.54
C GLU A 91 12.46 7.89 8.86
N PHE A 92 12.90 8.50 9.95
CA PHE A 92 12.65 8.03 11.30
C PHE A 92 11.45 8.78 11.85
N GLN A 93 10.30 8.12 11.93
CA GLN A 93 9.13 8.70 12.56
C GLN A 93 9.29 8.64 14.09
N GLN A 94 8.71 9.60 14.83
CA GLN A 94 8.77 9.67 16.31
C GLN A 94 8.12 8.47 17.04
N ARG A 95 7.78 7.39 16.33
CA ARG A 95 6.98 6.26 16.83
C ARG A 95 7.64 4.90 16.58
N GLY A 96 8.91 4.87 16.15
CA GLY A 96 9.65 3.61 16.07
C GLY A 96 10.50 3.49 14.82
N SER A 97 10.33 2.35 14.16
CA SER A 97 11.21 1.81 13.14
C SER A 97 11.35 2.70 11.90
N PRO A 98 12.51 2.67 11.23
CA PRO A 98 12.75 3.44 10.02
C PRO A 98 11.83 3.04 8.85
N HIS A 99 11.49 4.03 8.03
CA HIS A 99 10.76 3.88 6.77
C HIS A 99 11.62 4.34 5.60
N ALA A 100 11.54 3.63 4.47
CA ALA A 100 12.16 4.04 3.22
C ALA A 100 11.08 4.50 2.24
N HIS A 101 11.14 5.76 1.83
CA HIS A 101 10.35 6.30 0.72
C HIS A 101 11.17 6.26 -0.56
N CYS A 102 10.69 5.56 -1.57
CA CYS A 102 11.43 5.25 -2.79
C CYS A 102 10.69 5.74 -4.04
N LEU A 103 11.46 6.25 -5.00
CA LEU A 103 11.05 6.59 -6.35
C LEU A 103 11.84 5.69 -7.31
N PHE A 104 11.16 5.06 -8.27
CA PHE A 104 11.79 4.22 -9.28
C PHE A 104 11.40 4.70 -10.69
N TRP A 105 12.39 4.84 -11.56
CA TRP A 105 12.20 5.07 -12.99
C TRP A 105 12.46 3.78 -13.73
N ILE A 106 11.43 3.24 -14.37
CA ILE A 106 11.51 1.97 -15.09
C ILE A 106 11.76 2.25 -16.57
N LYS A 107 12.73 1.56 -17.15
CA LYS A 107 13.04 1.62 -18.58
C LYS A 107 11.82 1.16 -19.39
N ASP A 108 11.46 1.92 -20.40
CA ASP A 108 10.37 1.62 -21.35
C ASP A 108 8.98 1.44 -20.70
N ALA A 109 8.77 1.99 -19.49
CA ALA A 109 7.45 2.01 -18.87
C ALA A 109 6.50 2.94 -19.63
N PRO A 110 5.21 2.57 -19.78
CA PRO A 110 4.24 3.41 -20.45
C PRO A 110 3.99 4.68 -19.64
N LEU A 111 3.89 5.79 -20.37
CA LEU A 111 3.62 7.12 -19.80
C LEU A 111 2.12 7.39 -19.77
N LEU A 112 1.65 7.85 -18.61
CA LEU A 112 0.30 8.35 -18.42
C LEU A 112 0.01 9.50 -19.40
N ASP A 113 -1.21 9.55 -19.92
CA ASP A 113 -1.71 10.56 -20.87
C ASP A 113 -0.94 10.63 -22.21
N THR A 114 -0.04 9.69 -22.46
CA THR A 114 0.70 9.55 -23.72
C THR A 114 0.37 8.21 -24.39
N HIS A 115 0.42 7.13 -23.61
CA HIS A 115 -0.04 5.81 -24.05
C HIS A 115 -1.50 5.63 -23.65
N ASP A 116 -2.18 4.70 -24.32
CA ASP A 116 -3.57 4.37 -23.98
C ASP A 116 -3.67 3.75 -22.58
N ASP A 117 -4.82 3.96 -21.95
CA ASP A 117 -5.07 3.53 -20.56
C ASP A 117 -4.90 2.04 -20.37
N LYS A 118 -5.30 1.24 -21.37
CA LYS A 118 -5.17 -0.21 -21.29
C LYS A 118 -3.70 -0.62 -21.21
N THR A 119 -2.83 -0.05 -22.04
CA THR A 119 -1.39 -0.32 -21.98
C THR A 119 -0.80 0.04 -20.61
N VAL A 120 -1.23 1.15 -20.01
CA VAL A 120 -0.78 1.56 -18.67
C VAL A 120 -1.30 0.60 -17.60
N CYS A 121 -2.59 0.26 -17.60
CA CYS A 121 -3.18 -0.70 -16.66
C CYS A 121 -2.54 -2.09 -16.78
N ASP A 122 -2.38 -2.63 -17.98
CA ASP A 122 -1.73 -3.93 -18.23
C ASP A 122 -0.28 -3.94 -17.71
N PHE A 123 0.43 -2.81 -17.79
CA PHE A 123 1.76 -2.69 -17.20
C PHE A 123 1.69 -2.71 -15.68
N VAL A 124 0.72 -2.03 -15.05
CA VAL A 124 0.56 -2.04 -13.60
C VAL A 124 0.21 -3.44 -13.09
N ASP A 125 -0.77 -4.09 -13.71
CA ASP A 125 -1.27 -5.41 -13.30
C ASP A 125 -0.22 -6.52 -13.44
N ARG A 126 0.80 -6.31 -14.30
CA ARG A 126 1.94 -7.22 -14.40
C ARG A 126 2.77 -7.29 -13.12
N TYR A 127 2.86 -6.18 -12.37
CA TYR A 127 3.77 -6.05 -11.23
C TYR A 127 3.05 -5.89 -9.89
N VAL A 128 1.79 -5.44 -9.90
CA VAL A 128 1.02 -5.11 -8.71
C VAL A 128 -0.27 -5.91 -8.71
N THR A 129 -0.54 -6.57 -7.58
CA THR A 129 -1.83 -7.22 -7.34
C THR A 129 -2.33 -6.88 -5.94
N CYS A 130 -3.65 -6.79 -5.81
CA CYS A 130 -4.35 -6.66 -4.54
C CYS A 130 -5.03 -7.98 -4.13
N GLU A 131 -4.84 -9.05 -4.91
CA GLU A 131 -5.41 -10.36 -4.62
C GLU A 131 -4.74 -10.97 -3.38
N LEU A 132 -5.57 -11.52 -2.49
CA LEU A 132 -5.07 -12.29 -1.37
C LEU A 132 -4.73 -13.71 -1.86
N PRO A 133 -3.47 -14.18 -1.72
CA PRO A 133 -3.11 -15.53 -2.14
C PRO A 133 -4.00 -16.58 -1.46
N GLY A 134 -4.28 -17.69 -2.14
CA GLY A 134 -5.09 -18.77 -1.57
C GLY A 134 -4.35 -19.49 -0.44
N VAL A 135 -5.07 -19.82 0.65
CA VAL A 135 -4.51 -20.53 1.82
C VAL A 135 -3.87 -21.88 1.43
N THR A 136 -4.40 -22.54 0.40
CA THR A 136 -3.89 -23.83 -0.09
C THR A 136 -2.92 -23.70 -1.26
N SER A 137 -3.03 -22.64 -2.07
CA SER A 137 -2.20 -22.46 -3.26
C SER A 137 -0.84 -21.85 -2.94
N ASP A 138 -0.80 -20.92 -2.00
CA ASP A 138 0.43 -20.28 -1.52
C ASP A 138 0.27 -19.90 -0.02
N PRO A 139 0.39 -20.89 0.89
CA PRO A 139 0.19 -20.67 2.32
C PRO A 139 1.20 -19.68 2.92
N GLU A 140 2.44 -19.68 2.45
CA GLU A 140 3.51 -18.82 2.96
C GLU A 140 3.24 -17.36 2.59
N LEU A 141 2.95 -17.07 1.32
CA LEU A 141 2.62 -15.70 0.91
C LEU A 141 1.31 -15.24 1.53
N HIS A 142 0.32 -16.13 1.68
CA HIS A 142 -0.91 -15.83 2.39
C HIS A 142 -0.64 -15.36 3.82
N GLU A 143 0.19 -16.08 4.58
CA GLU A 143 0.57 -15.70 5.95
C GLU A 143 1.30 -14.35 6.00
N ILE A 144 2.24 -14.11 5.08
CA ILE A 144 2.96 -12.84 5.01
C ILE A 144 2.00 -11.69 4.70
N VAL A 145 1.17 -11.81 3.66
CA VAL A 145 0.24 -10.74 3.25
C VAL A 145 -0.78 -10.45 4.35
N THR A 146 -1.37 -11.48 4.95
CA THR A 146 -2.35 -11.31 6.04
C THR A 146 -1.72 -10.69 7.29
N SER A 147 -0.45 -10.96 7.58
CA SER A 147 0.21 -10.49 8.79
C SER A 147 0.77 -9.07 8.72
N VAL A 148 1.18 -8.59 7.54
CA VAL A 148 1.84 -7.28 7.40
C VAL A 148 1.32 -6.37 6.28
N GLN A 149 0.47 -6.84 5.37
CA GLN A 149 -0.07 -6.04 4.25
C GLN A 149 -1.59 -5.80 4.36
N GLN A 150 -2.17 -5.94 5.55
CA GLN A 150 -3.59 -5.68 5.78
C GLN A 150 -3.82 -4.51 6.74
N HIS A 151 -4.86 -3.74 6.43
CA HIS A 151 -5.36 -2.74 7.38
C HIS A 151 -5.99 -3.45 8.59
N SER A 152 -5.52 -3.11 9.79
CA SER A 152 -5.97 -3.77 11.02
C SER A 152 -7.47 -3.59 11.28
N LYS A 153 -8.17 -4.72 11.48
CA LYS A 153 -9.59 -4.76 11.88
C LYS A 153 -9.85 -4.13 13.26
N ASN A 154 -8.83 -4.13 14.12
CA ASN A 154 -8.92 -3.60 15.48
C ASN A 154 -8.80 -2.07 15.53
N HIS A 155 -8.49 -1.40 14.41
CA HIS A 155 -8.35 0.05 14.27
C HIS A 155 -7.58 0.71 15.43
N SER A 156 -6.25 0.84 15.28
CA SER A 156 -5.42 1.51 16.27
C SER A 156 -5.87 2.96 16.56
N LYS A 157 -5.44 3.53 17.70
CA LYS A 157 -5.76 4.94 18.05
C LYS A 157 -5.37 5.94 16.95
N SER A 158 -4.32 5.68 16.17
CA SER A 158 -3.92 6.52 15.03
C SER A 158 -4.83 6.36 13.82
N CYS A 159 -5.56 5.25 13.73
CA CYS A 159 -6.56 4.98 12.72
C CYS A 159 -7.88 5.71 13.01
N ALA A 160 -8.28 5.90 14.26
CA ALA A 160 -9.45 6.69 14.59
C ALA A 160 -9.12 8.20 14.59
N LYS A 161 -9.97 9.02 13.98
CA LYS A 161 -9.85 10.49 14.04
C LYS A 161 -11.23 11.13 14.07
N LYS A 162 -11.45 12.10 14.96
CA LYS A 162 -12.72 12.86 15.07
C LYS A 162 -13.98 11.96 15.20
N GLY A 163 -13.90 10.87 15.96
CA GLY A 163 -15.04 9.96 16.17
C GLY A 163 -15.40 9.06 14.99
N THR A 164 -14.60 9.05 13.91
CA THR A 164 -14.80 8.10 12.81
C THR A 164 -14.27 6.70 13.17
N LYS A 165 -14.96 5.66 12.71
CA LYS A 165 -14.53 4.25 12.87
C LYS A 165 -13.14 4.02 12.24
N CYS A 166 -12.88 4.64 11.08
CA CYS A 166 -11.60 4.58 10.39
C CYS A 166 -11.32 5.88 9.63
N ARG A 167 -10.22 6.59 9.94
CA ARG A 167 -9.84 7.84 9.25
C ARG A 167 -9.50 7.66 7.77
N PHE A 168 -9.18 6.42 7.38
CA PHE A 168 -8.76 6.06 6.03
C PHE A 168 -9.89 5.44 5.21
N ASN A 169 -11.10 5.36 5.79
CA ASN A 169 -12.30 4.81 5.18
C ASN A 169 -12.15 3.33 4.76
N PHE A 170 -11.47 2.51 5.58
CA PHE A 170 -11.51 1.06 5.40
C PHE A 170 -12.78 0.44 6.01
N PRO A 171 -13.32 -0.64 5.43
CA PRO A 171 -12.87 -1.27 4.17
C PRO A 171 -13.14 -0.37 2.95
N ARG A 172 -12.20 -0.36 2.00
CA ARG A 172 -12.40 0.32 0.71
C ARG A 172 -13.19 -0.59 -0.22
N PRO A 173 -14.00 -0.03 -1.13
CA PRO A 173 -14.67 -0.85 -2.12
C PRO A 173 -13.68 -1.58 -3.03
N PRO A 174 -13.94 -2.86 -3.37
CA PRO A 174 -13.16 -3.56 -4.38
C PRO A 174 -13.47 -3.01 -5.78
N SER A 175 -12.59 -3.32 -6.74
CA SER A 175 -12.74 -3.04 -8.18
C SER A 175 -12.50 -4.34 -8.94
N GLU A 176 -13.17 -4.54 -10.07
CA GLU A 176 -12.97 -5.72 -10.93
C GLU A 176 -11.69 -5.61 -11.75
N ASN A 177 -11.32 -4.39 -12.12
CA ASN A 177 -10.17 -4.09 -12.95
C ASN A 177 -9.39 -2.89 -12.40
N THR A 178 -8.17 -2.72 -12.91
CA THR A 178 -7.40 -1.49 -12.75
C THR A 178 -7.86 -0.46 -13.78
N PHE A 179 -8.15 0.75 -13.32
CA PHE A 179 -8.53 1.87 -14.17
C PHE A 179 -7.85 3.16 -13.70
N ILE A 180 -7.75 4.13 -14.59
CA ILE A 180 -7.09 5.40 -14.33
C ILE A 180 -8.13 6.44 -13.89
N SER A 181 -8.01 6.93 -12.66
CA SER A 181 -8.85 8.01 -12.18
C SER A 181 -8.32 9.38 -12.65
N ARG A 182 -9.06 10.08 -13.51
CA ARG A 182 -8.78 11.45 -13.93
C ARG A 182 -9.83 12.41 -13.36
N THR A 183 -9.41 13.28 -12.46
CA THR A 183 -10.28 14.37 -12.00
C THR A 183 -10.52 15.35 -13.15
N PRO A 184 -11.76 15.76 -13.43
CA PRO A 184 -12.03 16.77 -14.45
C PRO A 184 -11.30 18.09 -14.11
N SER A 185 -10.54 18.62 -15.06
CA SER A 185 -9.89 19.93 -14.90
C SER A 185 -10.92 21.01 -14.55
N LYS A 186 -10.69 21.72 -13.44
CA LYS A 186 -11.55 22.82 -12.96
C LYS A 186 -11.49 24.09 -13.81
N THR A 187 -10.77 24.11 -14.94
CA THR A 187 -10.43 25.35 -15.68
C THR A 187 -11.31 25.67 -16.89
N GLY A 188 -12.46 25.01 -17.08
CA GLY A 188 -13.42 25.34 -18.14
C GLY A 188 -14.63 26.18 -17.66
N PRO A 189 -15.08 27.23 -18.37
CA PRO A 189 -16.24 28.05 -17.98
C PRO A 189 -17.58 27.30 -17.94
N THR A 190 -17.66 26.09 -18.51
CA THR A 190 -18.92 25.39 -18.80
C THR A 190 -19.39 24.40 -17.71
N VAL A 191 -18.59 24.14 -16.66
CA VAL A 191 -18.80 22.99 -15.74
C VAL A 191 -19.55 23.36 -14.43
N GLN A 192 -20.11 24.56 -14.30
CA GLN A 192 -20.72 24.97 -13.02
C GLN A 192 -22.17 24.50 -12.80
N ARG A 193 -22.93 24.13 -13.85
CA ARG A 193 -24.35 23.72 -13.72
C ARG A 193 -24.58 22.20 -13.73
N SER A 194 -23.75 21.42 -14.42
CA SER A 194 -23.83 19.93 -14.43
C SER A 194 -23.24 19.29 -13.16
N SER A 195 -22.36 20.00 -12.44
CA SER A 195 -21.57 19.44 -11.34
C SER A 195 -22.37 18.94 -10.14
N LYS A 196 -23.49 19.59 -9.76
CA LYS A 196 -24.27 19.18 -8.58
C LYS A 196 -24.99 17.84 -8.77
N GLN A 197 -25.60 17.62 -9.93
CA GLN A 197 -26.27 16.35 -10.24
C GLN A 197 -25.24 15.22 -10.41
N THR A 198 -24.13 15.50 -11.10
CA THR A 198 -23.01 14.54 -11.25
C THR A 198 -22.37 14.16 -9.91
N HIS A 199 -22.15 15.12 -9.00
CA HIS A 199 -21.70 14.82 -7.64
C HIS A 199 -22.74 14.06 -6.81
N SER A 200 -24.04 14.37 -6.97
CA SER A 200 -25.11 13.63 -6.28
C SER A 200 -25.17 12.19 -6.72
N PHE A 201 -25.06 11.94 -8.03
CA PHE A 201 -24.97 10.60 -8.60
C PHE A 201 -23.76 9.84 -8.07
N ALA A 202 -22.57 10.43 -8.12
CA ALA A 202 -21.36 9.78 -7.62
C ALA A 202 -21.45 9.43 -6.13
N LYS A 203 -22.05 10.32 -5.32
CA LYS A 203 -22.30 10.07 -3.90
C LYS A 203 -23.30 8.93 -3.69
N ASP A 204 -24.35 8.86 -4.49
CA ASP A 204 -25.35 7.79 -4.43
C ASP A 204 -24.71 6.43 -4.73
N VAL A 205 -23.93 6.32 -5.82
CA VAL A 205 -23.20 5.10 -6.19
C VAL A 205 -22.30 4.63 -5.04
N LEU A 206 -21.44 5.51 -4.50
CA LEU A 206 -20.55 5.13 -3.40
C LEU A 206 -21.30 4.82 -2.11
N LEU A 207 -22.43 5.48 -1.83
CA LEU A 207 -23.24 5.23 -0.65
C LEU A 207 -23.95 3.87 -0.72
N ARG A 208 -24.50 3.51 -1.90
CA ARG A 208 -25.10 2.19 -2.13
C ARG A 208 -24.07 1.09 -1.92
N LEU A 209 -22.90 1.23 -2.54
CA LEU A 209 -21.80 0.28 -2.38
C LEU A 209 -21.33 0.17 -0.92
N TRP A 210 -21.16 1.30 -0.25
CA TRP A 210 -20.77 1.33 1.16
C TRP A 210 -21.80 0.64 2.07
N ASN A 211 -23.09 0.88 1.85
CA ASN A 211 -24.15 0.21 2.61
C ASN A 211 -24.13 -1.31 2.37
N THR A 212 -23.94 -1.75 1.13
CA THR A 212 -23.85 -3.18 0.81
C THR A 212 -22.64 -3.83 1.50
N ILE A 213 -21.47 -3.20 1.43
CA ILE A 213 -20.23 -3.69 2.07
C ILE A 213 -20.40 -3.88 3.59
N ASN A 214 -21.17 -3.01 4.26
CA ASN A 214 -21.37 -3.11 5.70
C ASN A 214 -22.49 -4.06 6.12
N ASN A 215 -23.36 -4.50 5.20
CA ASN A 215 -24.54 -5.31 5.51
C ASN A 215 -24.46 -6.75 4.97
N VAL A 216 -23.51 -7.05 4.09
CA VAL A 216 -23.32 -8.38 3.49
C VAL A 216 -22.11 -9.07 4.11
N ASN A 217 -22.17 -10.40 4.26
CA ASN A 217 -20.97 -11.17 4.56
C ASN A 217 -20.03 -11.13 3.34
N LEU A 218 -18.89 -10.45 3.50
CA LEU A 218 -17.89 -10.30 2.44
C LEU A 218 -17.07 -11.58 2.21
N GLU A 219 -17.21 -12.60 3.05
CA GLU A 219 -16.54 -13.87 2.85
C GLU A 219 -17.02 -14.53 1.56
N HIS A 220 -16.09 -14.70 0.62
CA HIS A 220 -16.28 -15.37 -0.67
C HIS A 220 -17.24 -14.68 -1.66
N ILE A 221 -17.57 -13.40 -1.47
CA ILE A 221 -18.29 -12.62 -2.49
C ILE A 221 -17.31 -12.09 -3.56
N THR A 222 -17.67 -12.24 -4.83
CA THR A 222 -16.94 -11.61 -5.94
C THR A 222 -17.29 -10.12 -6.03
N THR A 223 -16.42 -9.30 -6.61
CA THR A 223 -16.73 -7.88 -6.87
C THR A 223 -18.00 -7.73 -7.71
N GLU A 224 -18.17 -8.57 -8.73
CA GLU A 224 -19.36 -8.59 -9.59
C GLU A 224 -20.66 -8.84 -8.80
N ASN A 225 -20.66 -9.82 -7.91
CA ASN A 225 -21.80 -10.12 -7.05
C ASN A 225 -22.08 -8.98 -6.06
N LEU A 226 -21.03 -8.33 -5.55
CA LEU A 226 -21.16 -7.17 -4.67
C LEU A 226 -21.78 -5.98 -5.41
N PHE A 227 -21.35 -5.72 -6.64
CA PHE A 227 -21.88 -4.64 -7.48
C PHE A 227 -23.33 -4.90 -7.87
N THR A 228 -23.64 -6.14 -8.25
CA THR A 228 -25.02 -6.60 -8.48
C THR A 228 -25.89 -6.38 -7.24
N ALA A 229 -25.41 -6.73 -6.05
CA ALA A 229 -26.13 -6.52 -4.79
C ALA A 229 -26.31 -5.03 -4.43
N ALA A 230 -25.37 -4.16 -4.83
CA ALA A 230 -25.49 -2.71 -4.69
C ALA A 230 -26.32 -2.05 -5.83
N GLY A 231 -26.69 -2.81 -6.86
CA GLY A 231 -27.38 -2.34 -8.05
C GLY A 231 -26.55 -1.35 -8.86
N ILE A 232 -25.21 -1.51 -8.87
CA ILE A 232 -24.28 -0.68 -9.63
C ILE A 232 -23.50 -1.53 -10.62
N THR A 233 -22.88 -0.88 -11.60
CA THR A 233 -21.91 -1.48 -12.51
C THR A 233 -20.48 -1.00 -12.21
N GLN A 234 -19.47 -1.71 -12.73
CA GLN A 234 -18.08 -1.25 -12.70
C GLN A 234 -17.93 0.13 -13.37
N GLU A 235 -18.57 0.37 -14.52
CA GLU A 235 -18.52 1.66 -15.22
C GLU A 235 -19.10 2.82 -14.37
N GLU A 236 -20.18 2.57 -13.63
CA GLU A 236 -20.75 3.57 -12.71
C GLU A 236 -19.82 3.82 -11.52
N PHE A 237 -19.15 2.79 -11.01
CA PHE A 237 -18.16 2.92 -9.92
C PHE A 237 -16.93 3.72 -10.38
N GLU A 238 -16.40 3.44 -11.56
CA GLU A 238 -15.29 4.19 -12.17
C GLU A 238 -15.67 5.66 -12.39
N SER A 239 -16.85 5.89 -12.97
CA SER A 239 -17.39 7.23 -13.19
C SER A 239 -17.54 8.01 -11.88
N ALA A 240 -18.12 7.38 -10.85
CA ALA A 240 -18.26 7.98 -9.52
C ALA A 240 -16.90 8.28 -8.87
N SER A 241 -15.93 7.39 -9.06
CA SER A 241 -14.58 7.54 -8.54
C SER A 241 -13.86 8.73 -9.15
N ASN A 242 -13.92 8.89 -10.48
CA ASN A 242 -13.39 10.05 -11.21
C ASN A 242 -13.95 11.40 -10.75
N ILE A 243 -15.16 11.42 -10.21
CA ILE A 243 -15.84 12.64 -9.74
C ILE A 243 -15.43 13.00 -8.30
N LEU A 244 -15.17 12.01 -7.46
CA LEU A 244 -15.02 12.20 -6.01
C LEU A 244 -13.59 12.06 -5.48
N PHE A 245 -12.68 11.42 -6.23
CA PHE A 245 -11.28 11.19 -5.87
C PHE A 245 -10.33 11.82 -6.88
#